data_AF-A0A7K2BTW7-F1
#
_entry.id   AF-A0A7K2BTW7-F1
#
_cell.length_a   1.000
_cell.length_b   1.000
_cell.length_c   1.000
_cell.angle_alpha   90.00
_cell.angle_beta   90.00
_cell.angle_gamma   90.00
#
_symmetry.space_group_name_H-M   'P 1'
#
loop_
_entity.id
_entity.type
_entity.pdbx_description
1 polymer ?
#
loop_
_entity_poly.entity_id
_entity_poly.type
_entity_poly.pdbx_seq_one_letter_code
_entity_poly.pdbx_strand_id
1 'polypeptide(L)' 'MRVLRNARLADGRAVDVSIDTTDGTISSVVAAGSAALAEGTEVDDLGGWLLLAAMAEPHAH' A
#
# COMPACT_ATOMS: atom_id res chain seq x y z
N MET A 1 11.85 -3.34 1.75
CA MET A 1 10.79 -2.30 1.57
C MET A 1 10.05 -2.61 0.29
N ARG A 2 8.71 -2.57 0.34
CA ARG A 2 7.85 -2.65 -0.85
C ARG A 2 6.94 -1.43 -0.89
N VAL A 3 6.66 -0.92 -2.09
CA VAL A 3 5.72 0.19 -2.28
C VAL A 3 4.62 -0.22 -3.26
N LEU A 4 3.37 -0.11 -2.80
CA LEU A 4 2.19 -0.18 -3.66
C LEU A 4 1.91 1.23 -4.20
N ARG A 5 2.17 1.46 -5.48
CA ARG A 5 2.02 2.78 -6.12
C ARG A 5 0.63 2.99 -6.70
N ASN A 6 0.23 4.26 -6.76
CA ASN A 6 -1.01 4.71 -7.42
C ASN A 6 -2.26 3.97 -6.91
N ALA A 7 -2.29 3.62 -5.62
CA ALA A 7 -3.46 3.01 -5.00
C ALA A 7 -4.59 4.04 -4.88
N ARG A 8 -5.84 3.62 -5.00
CA ARG A 8 -7.01 4.43 -4.63
C ARG A 8 -7.55 3.95 -3.30
N LEU A 9 -7.69 4.83 -2.32
CA LEU A 9 -8.35 4.52 -1.05
C LEU A 9 -9.88 4.64 -1.18
N ALA A 10 -10.62 4.07 -0.23
CA ALA A 10 -12.08 4.11 -0.20
C ALA A 10 -12.66 5.53 -0.11
N ASP A 11 -11.89 6.49 0.42
CA ASP A 11 -12.23 7.91 0.45
C ASP A 11 -11.90 8.66 -0.86
N GLY A 12 -11.44 7.94 -1.89
CA GLY A 12 -11.12 8.46 -3.22
C GLY A 12 -9.71 9.03 -3.37
N ARG A 13 -8.90 9.11 -2.30
CA ARG A 13 -7.51 9.60 -2.40
C ARG A 13 -6.63 8.65 -3.20
N ALA A 14 -5.75 9.21 -4.04
CA ALA A 14 -4.67 8.50 -4.71
C ALA A 14 -3.40 8.54 -3.86
N VAL A 15 -2.84 7.38 -3.52
CA VAL A 15 -1.73 7.26 -2.57
C VAL A 15 -0.68 6.25 -3.03
N ASP A 16 0.53 6.40 -2.50
CA ASP A 16 1.52 5.33 -2.44
C ASP A 16 1.55 4.78 -1.02
N VAL A 17 1.60 3.46 -0.87
CA VAL A 17 1.66 2.76 0.44
C VAL A 17 2.98 2.03 0.56
N SER A 18 3.73 2.32 1.61
CA SER A 18 4.99 1.64 1.92
C SER A 18 4.77 0.53 2.93
N ILE A 19 5.37 -0.63 2.66
CA ILE A 19 5.35 -1.82 3.51
C ILE A 19 6.80 -2.13 3.91
N ASP A 20 7.06 -2.21 5.21
CA ASP A 20 8.30 -2.78 5.71
C ASP A 20 8.26 -4.30 5.51
N THR A 21 9.24 -4.82 4.78
CA THR A 21 9.33 -6.24 4.44
C THR A 21 9.91 -7.07 5.58
N THR A 22 10.42 -6.45 6.64
CA THR A 22 10.98 -7.13 7.82
C THR A 22 9.88 -7.66 8.73
N ASP A 23 8.82 -6.88 8.94
CA ASP A 23 7.71 -7.20 9.84
C ASP A 23 6.33 -7.20 9.16
N GLY A 24 6.25 -6.82 7.88
CA GLY A 24 5.02 -6.80 7.09
C GLY A 24 4.10 -5.62 7.41
N THR A 25 4.57 -4.60 8.13
CA THR A 25 3.74 -3.46 8.55
C THR A 25 3.67 -2.37 7.50
N ILE A 26 2.57 -1.60 7.49
CA ILE A 26 2.49 -0.38 6.69
C ILE A 26 3.31 0.70 7.40
N SER A 27 4.42 1.11 6.78
CA SER A 27 5.34 2.11 7.35
C SER A 27 4.98 3.55 6.98
N SER A 28 4.28 3.76 5.85
CA SER A 28 3.76 5.07 5.47
C SER A 28 2.64 5.00 4.43
N VAL A 29 1.82 6.06 4.41
CA VAL A 29 0.83 6.34 3.36
C VAL A 29 1.01 7.80 2.95
N VAL A 30 1.38 8.04 1.69
CA VAL A 30 1.67 9.39 1.16
C VAL A 30 0.91 9.62 -0.15
N ALA A 31 0.82 10.87 -0.61
CA ALA A 31 0.21 11.16 -1.91
C ALA A 31 0.91 10.39 -3.04
N ALA A 32 0.16 9.96 -4.05
CA ALA A 32 0.71 9.21 -5.19
C ALA A 32 1.92 9.94 -5.82
N GLY A 33 2.98 9.20 -6.09
CA GLY A 33 4.24 9.73 -6.63
C GLY A 33 5.16 10.36 -5.58
N SER A 34 4.75 10.44 -4.31
CA SER A 34 5.55 11.05 -3.24
C SER A 34 6.35 10.05 -2.41
N ALA A 35 6.20 8.74 -2.64
CA ALA A 35 6.97 7.74 -1.90
C ALA A 35 8.46 7.80 -2.27
N ALA A 36 9.31 7.86 -1.24
CA ALA A 36 10.75 7.72 -1.40
C ALA A 36 11.10 6.28 -1.78
N LEU A 37 11.85 6.11 -2.88
CA LEU A 37 12.32 4.82 -3.35
C LEU A 37 13.83 4.74 -3.12
N ALA A 38 14.24 3.93 -2.16
CA ALA A 38 15.64 3.55 -2.00
C ALA A 38 16.01 2.46 -3.02
N GLU A 39 17.30 2.28 -3.28
CA GLU A 39 17.79 1.18 -4.10
C GLU A 39 17.31 -0.17 -3.54
N GLY A 40 16.82 -1.04 -4.43
CA GLY A 40 16.25 -2.33 -4.04
C GLY A 40 14.81 -2.29 -3.49
N THR A 41 14.13 -1.13 -3.53
CA THR A 41 12.69 -1.07 -3.22
C THR A 41 11.88 -1.81 -4.28
N GLU A 42 11.09 -2.79 -3.86
CA GLU A 42 10.13 -3.46 -4.74
C GLU A 42 8.93 -2.53 -4.98
N VAL A 43 8.47 -2.42 -6.22
CA VAL A 43 7.36 -1.54 -6.58
C VAL A 43 6.30 -2.32 -7.36
N ASP A 44 5.09 -2.31 -6.81
CA ASP A 44 3.88 -2.80 -7.49
C ASP A 44 3.01 -1.59 -7.85
N ASP A 45 2.84 -1.30 -9.14
CA ASP A 45 1.92 -0.24 -9.59
C ASP A 45 0.49 -0.77 -9.64
N LEU A 46 -0.38 -0.22 -8.79
CA LEU A 46 -1.79 -0.60 -8.73
C LEU A 46 -2.65 0.15 -9.75
N GLY A 47 -2.12 1.07 -10.56
CA GLY A 47 -2.84 1.68 -11.68
C GLY A 47 -4.19 2.32 -11.32
N GLY A 48 -4.31 2.86 -10.10
CA GLY A 48 -5.56 3.45 -9.60
C GLY A 48 -6.57 2.46 -9.03
N TRP A 49 -6.25 1.17 -8.91
CA TRP A 49 -7.15 0.17 -8.32
C TRP A 49 -7.45 0.48 -6.84
N LEU A 50 -8.66 0.08 -6.41
CA LEU A 50 -9.11 0.28 -5.04
C LEU A 50 -8.32 -0.65 -4.10
N LEU A 51 -7.62 -0.07 -3.12
CA LEU A 51 -6.94 -0.78 -2.06
C LEU A 51 -7.84 -0.83 -0.82
N LEU A 52 -8.13 -2.04 -0.35
CA LEU A 52 -8.90 -2.31 0.86
C LEU A 52 -8.06 -3.17 1.81
N ALA A 53 -8.27 -3.00 3.11
CA ALA A 53 -7.79 -3.96 4.07
C ALA A 53 -8.38 -5.34 3.73
N ALA A 54 -7.60 -6.40 3.92
CA ALA A 54 -8.13 -7.75 3.80
C ALA A 54 -9.32 -7.92 4.74
N MET A 55 -10.37 -8.58 4.26
CA MET A 55 -11.55 -8.87 5.07
C MET A 55 -11.16 -9.77 6.24
N ALA A 56 -11.59 -9.42 7.44
CA ALA A 56 -11.52 -10.30 8.59
C ALA A 56 -12.87 -11.02 8.73
N GLU A 57 -12.83 -12.35 8.90
CA GLU A 57 -14.01 -13.15 9.28
C GLU A 57 -14.00 -13.31 10.81
N PRO A 58 -14.81 -12.53 11.55
CA PRO A 58 -14.81 -12.59 13.01
C PRO A 58 -15.45 -13.86 13.57
N HIS A 59 -16.16 -14.65 12.75
CA HIS A 59 -16.85 -15.86 13.19
C HIS A 59 -16.65 -17.03 12.21
N ALA A 60 -15.49 -17.66 12.30
CA ALA A 60 -15.18 -18.90 11.59
C ALA A 60 -15.46 -20.13 12.49
N HIS A 61 -16.08 -21.17 11.91
CA HIS A 61 -16.39 -22.44 12.56
C HIS A 61 -15.37 -23.53 12.19
#